data_AF-A0A0D2MH54-F1
#
_entry.id   AF-A0A0D2MH54-F1
#
_cell.length_a   1.000
_cell.length_b   1.000
_cell.length_c   1.000
_cell.angle_alpha   90.00
_cell.angle_beta   90.00
_cell.angle_gamma   90.00
#
_symmetry.space_group_name_H-M   'P 1'
#
loop_
_entity.id
_entity.type
_entity.pdbx_description
1 polymer ?
#
loop_
_entity_poly.entity_id
_entity_poly.type
_entity_poly.pdbx_seq_one_letter_code
_entity_poly.pdbx_strand_id
1 'polypeptide(L)'
;MAAAASPRGPAPESSEEHEPRDWRVLRGAMHMLWRQGSVMTPVEALEGVSEWGVERSKALYNCSGWGAPYFSINEEGHVVVRPKGDDREVDVFRLVQELHARGLRTPLLLRFLDIVGDRIERLNVRRRGSSAAPLGLKAFLGAIERFEYQGAYRGVFPVKPHARTANVRPPQCNHDRDLIRCMVEHGRPYGCGLEVGSKAELAMVMSVLADVPGANLICNGYKDTEYMEMVLHCRELGINALVVMEQYAELGMLLDASARLGVKPGIGIRAKLTTQHRGHWGSTSGDKAKFGLKAREIVAVVNRLRKDKLLDCLQLLHFHSGSQITSIREVKEVMRESSFLYAELVKTTSSILPRRPRAGA
;
A
#
# COMPACT_ATOMS: atom_id res chain seq x y z
N MET A 1 -53.20 24.88 -34.25
CA MET A 1 -53.60 26.27 -34.55
C MET A 1 -53.10 27.13 -33.40
N ALA A 2 -51.90 27.73 -33.53
CA ALA A 2 -51.67 29.08 -34.07
C ALA A 2 -52.19 30.14 -33.09
N ALA A 3 -51.30 30.81 -32.33
CA ALA A 3 -50.66 32.10 -32.64
C ALA A 3 -51.39 33.23 -31.84
N ALA A 4 -50.83 34.34 -31.34
CA ALA A 4 -49.52 35.00 -31.41
C ALA A 4 -49.38 36.07 -30.27
N ALA A 5 -48.13 36.48 -29.98
CA ALA A 5 -47.55 37.84 -29.73
C ALA A 5 -48.29 38.89 -28.84
N SER A 6 -47.71 39.84 -28.09
CA SER A 6 -46.38 40.43 -27.75
C SER A 6 -46.69 41.61 -26.75
N PRO A 7 -45.78 42.50 -26.26
CA PRO A 7 -44.34 42.70 -26.52
C PRO A 7 -43.45 42.86 -25.26
N ARG A 8 -42.13 42.87 -25.53
CA ARG A 8 -41.02 43.19 -24.62
C ARG A 8 -40.93 44.69 -24.33
N GLY A 9 -40.65 45.06 -23.09
CA GLY A 9 -40.08 46.36 -22.68
C GLY A 9 -38.57 46.25 -22.42
N PRO A 10 -37.81 47.35 -22.41
CA PRO A 10 -36.34 47.32 -22.44
C PRO A 10 -35.76 46.93 -21.07
N ALA A 11 -34.71 46.12 -21.08
CA ALA A 11 -33.90 45.85 -19.91
C ALA A 11 -32.93 47.04 -19.67
N PRO A 12 -32.77 47.52 -18.43
CA PRO A 12 -31.76 48.53 -18.12
C PRO A 12 -30.37 47.89 -18.14
N GLU A 13 -29.43 48.60 -18.76
CA GLU A 13 -28.00 48.32 -18.74
C GLU A 13 -27.40 48.49 -17.35
N SER A 14 -26.36 47.69 -17.11
CA SER A 14 -25.23 47.92 -16.19
C SER A 14 -25.49 47.84 -14.68
N SER A 15 -25.08 46.71 -14.11
CA SER A 15 -24.13 46.74 -13.00
C SER A 15 -23.14 45.59 -13.19
N GLU A 16 -21.86 45.95 -13.26
CA GLU A 16 -20.74 45.06 -13.49
C GLU A 16 -20.58 44.09 -12.30
N GLU A 17 -21.00 42.83 -12.48
CA GLU A 17 -20.56 41.75 -11.63
C GLU A 17 -19.12 41.36 -11.99
N HIS A 18 -18.19 41.65 -11.09
CA HIS A 18 -16.81 41.19 -11.12
C HIS A 18 -16.78 39.65 -10.99
N GLU A 19 -16.93 38.93 -12.12
CA GLU A 19 -16.62 37.50 -12.20
C GLU A 19 -15.13 37.27 -11.87
N PRO A 20 -14.79 36.38 -10.92
CA PRO A 20 -13.40 36.07 -10.66
C PRO A 20 -12.82 35.32 -11.87
N ARG A 21 -11.93 36.01 -12.59
CA ARG A 21 -11.13 35.54 -13.75
C ARG A 21 -10.28 34.28 -13.52
N ASP A 22 -10.39 33.64 -12.36
CA ASP A 22 -9.46 32.61 -11.88
C ASP A 22 -9.97 31.17 -12.05
N TRP A 23 -11.24 30.97 -12.45
CA TRP A 23 -11.77 29.61 -12.62
C TRP A 23 -11.16 28.89 -13.84
N ARG A 24 -10.78 29.63 -14.89
CA ARG A 24 -10.11 29.05 -16.08
C ARG A 24 -8.67 28.65 -15.79
N VAL A 25 -7.99 29.39 -14.91
CA VAL A 25 -6.65 29.06 -14.40
C VAL A 25 -6.71 27.81 -13.53
N LEU A 26 -7.73 27.70 -12.65
CA LEU A 26 -8.01 26.49 -11.88
C LEU A 26 -8.39 25.30 -12.77
N ARG A 27 -9.16 25.51 -13.85
CA ARG A 27 -9.48 24.45 -14.83
C ARG A 27 -8.24 23.98 -15.56
N GLY A 28 -7.33 24.90 -15.93
CA GLY A 28 -6.03 24.59 -16.54
C GLY A 28 -5.10 23.84 -15.59
N ALA A 29 -5.00 24.28 -14.32
CA ALA A 29 -4.23 23.61 -13.28
C ALA A 29 -4.79 22.22 -12.92
N MET A 30 -6.12 22.07 -12.88
CA MET A 30 -6.78 20.77 -12.71
C MET A 30 -6.55 19.84 -13.91
N HIS A 31 -6.61 20.34 -15.15
CA HIS A 31 -6.29 19.56 -16.36
C HIS A 31 -4.84 19.08 -16.36
N MET A 32 -3.91 19.92 -15.88
CA MET A 32 -2.48 19.61 -15.81
C MET A 32 -2.16 18.56 -14.74
N LEU A 33 -2.85 18.62 -13.59
CA LEU A 33 -2.77 17.61 -12.53
C LEU A 33 -3.42 16.27 -12.93
N TRP A 34 -4.46 16.29 -13.76
CA TRP A 34 -5.14 15.07 -14.22
C TRP A 34 -4.30 14.27 -15.24
N ARG A 35 -3.48 14.95 -16.06
CA ARG A 35 -2.51 14.29 -16.96
C ARG A 35 -1.33 13.62 -16.25
N GLN A 36 -1.02 13.98 -15.00
CA GLN A 36 0.09 13.38 -14.25
C GLN A 36 -0.24 12.00 -13.66
N GLY A 37 -1.51 11.55 -13.70
CA GLY A 37 -1.96 10.28 -13.13
C GLY A 37 -2.15 9.13 -14.13
N SER A 38 -2.19 9.42 -15.42
CA SER A 38 -2.28 8.44 -16.50
C SER A 38 -1.43 8.94 -17.66
N VAL A 39 -0.28 8.32 -17.87
CA VAL A 39 0.46 8.48 -19.14
C VAL A 39 -0.31 7.68 -20.19
N MET A 40 -1.49 8.16 -20.58
CA MET A 40 -2.09 7.80 -21.86
C MET A 40 -1.57 8.82 -22.85
N THR A 41 -0.67 8.38 -23.73
CA THR A 41 -0.43 9.07 -24.99
C THR A 41 -1.77 9.06 -25.74
N PRO A 42 -2.38 10.22 -26.05
CA PRO A 42 -3.64 10.24 -26.79
C PRO A 42 -3.43 9.56 -28.13
N VAL A 43 -4.27 8.56 -28.44
CA VAL A 43 -4.25 7.86 -29.74
C VAL A 43 -4.49 8.84 -30.89
N GLU A 44 -5.13 9.97 -30.60
CA GLU A 44 -5.38 11.11 -31.51
C GLU A 44 -4.09 11.76 -32.05
N ALA A 45 -2.93 11.54 -31.43
CA ALA A 45 -1.64 12.03 -31.94
C ALA A 45 -1.06 11.19 -33.10
N LEU A 46 -1.77 10.14 -33.56
CA LEU A 46 -1.33 9.21 -34.61
C LEU A 46 -2.07 9.39 -35.96
N GLU A 47 -2.94 10.39 -36.08
CA GLU A 47 -3.58 10.76 -37.34
C GLU A 47 -2.55 11.43 -38.28
N GLY A 48 -1.71 10.60 -38.91
CA GLY A 48 -0.69 11.04 -39.86
C GLY A 48 0.41 10.02 -40.18
N VAL A 49 0.49 8.89 -39.46
CA VAL A 49 1.52 7.86 -39.69
C VAL A 49 0.92 6.68 -40.45
N SER A 50 1.20 6.58 -41.76
CA SER A 50 0.65 5.54 -42.64
C SER A 50 1.27 4.15 -42.42
N GLU A 51 2.49 4.06 -41.89
CA GLU A 51 3.19 2.78 -41.68
C GLU A 51 3.17 2.32 -40.21
N TRP A 52 3.11 1.00 -40.01
CA TRP A 52 3.15 0.39 -38.68
C TRP A 52 4.60 0.33 -38.17
N GLY A 53 4.85 0.82 -36.95
CA GLY A 53 6.18 0.84 -36.35
C GLY A 53 6.19 0.62 -34.84
N VAL A 54 7.39 0.57 -34.27
CA VAL A 54 7.62 0.36 -32.82
C VAL A 54 6.89 1.41 -31.98
N GLU A 55 6.96 2.69 -32.36
CA GLU A 55 6.31 3.78 -31.61
C GLU A 55 4.78 3.66 -31.64
N ARG A 56 4.20 3.25 -32.78
CA ARG A 56 2.76 2.97 -32.89
C ARG A 56 2.35 1.78 -32.00
N SER A 57 3.20 0.76 -31.91
CA SER A 57 2.97 -0.41 -31.04
C SER A 57 3.05 -0.03 -29.56
N LYS A 58 4.06 0.77 -29.16
CA LYS A 58 4.19 1.30 -27.79
C LYS A 58 2.98 2.14 -27.38
N ALA A 59 2.47 2.96 -28.29
CA ALA A 59 1.28 3.78 -28.08
C ALA A 59 0.01 2.93 -27.98
N LEU A 60 -0.21 2.03 -28.95
CA LEU A 60 -1.41 1.16 -28.98
C LEU A 60 -1.52 0.29 -27.74
N TYR A 61 -0.43 -0.35 -27.32
CA TYR A 61 -0.41 -1.21 -26.13
C TYR A 61 -0.14 -0.46 -24.83
N ASN A 62 -0.03 0.87 -24.90
CA ASN A 62 0.23 1.75 -23.77
C ASN A 62 1.40 1.29 -22.89
N CYS A 63 2.49 0.80 -23.50
CA CYS A 63 3.64 0.25 -22.77
C CYS A 63 4.24 1.29 -21.81
N SER A 64 4.23 2.57 -22.19
CA SER A 64 4.70 3.67 -21.35
C SER A 64 3.81 3.90 -20.12
N GLY A 65 2.51 3.59 -20.19
CA GLY A 65 1.55 3.83 -19.10
C GLY A 65 1.64 2.82 -17.97
N TRP A 66 1.84 1.53 -18.27
CA TRP A 66 1.90 0.46 -17.26
C TRP A 66 3.29 -0.15 -17.08
N GLY A 67 4.12 -0.10 -18.12
CA GLY A 67 5.40 -0.79 -18.17
C GLY A 67 6.55 0.00 -17.56
N ALA A 68 6.50 1.33 -17.62
CA ALA A 68 7.62 2.16 -17.18
C ALA A 68 7.92 2.00 -15.68
N PRO A 69 9.20 1.92 -15.27
CA PRO A 69 10.42 1.91 -16.09
C PRO A 69 10.88 0.50 -16.54
N TYR A 70 10.15 -0.56 -16.20
CA TYR A 70 10.63 -1.95 -16.31
C TYR A 70 10.37 -2.60 -17.65
N PHE A 71 9.26 -2.30 -18.31
CA PHE A 71 8.84 -2.96 -19.54
C PHE A 71 8.79 -1.95 -20.69
N SER A 72 9.35 -2.33 -21.84
CA SER A 72 9.33 -1.52 -23.06
C SER A 72 9.39 -2.41 -24.30
N ILE A 73 9.49 -1.78 -25.46
CA ILE A 73 9.70 -2.42 -26.76
C ILE A 73 11.00 -1.87 -27.35
N ASN A 74 11.92 -2.74 -27.76
CA ASN A 74 13.19 -2.35 -28.40
C ASN A 74 13.01 -2.02 -29.90
N GLU A 75 14.10 -1.66 -30.56
CA GLU A 75 14.11 -1.29 -32.00
C GLU A 75 13.71 -2.44 -32.92
N GLU A 76 13.92 -3.69 -32.49
CA GLU A 76 13.51 -4.91 -33.21
C GLU A 76 12.02 -5.24 -33.01
N GLY A 77 11.31 -4.48 -32.17
CA GLY A 77 9.90 -4.74 -31.87
C GLY A 77 9.66 -5.81 -30.81
N HIS A 78 10.71 -6.28 -30.11
CA HIS A 78 10.60 -7.26 -29.03
C HIS A 78 10.30 -6.59 -27.68
N VAL A 79 9.57 -7.31 -26.82
CA VAL A 79 9.37 -6.88 -25.43
C VAL A 79 10.68 -7.02 -24.68
N VAL A 80 11.07 -5.94 -24.02
CA VAL A 80 12.26 -5.91 -23.15
C VAL A 80 11.89 -5.67 -21.70
N VAL A 81 12.66 -6.27 -20.80
CA VAL A 81 12.56 -6.06 -19.35
C VAL A 81 13.85 -5.42 -18.85
N ARG A 82 13.72 -4.32 -18.08
CA ARG A 82 14.80 -3.60 -17.40
C ARG A 82 14.68 -3.83 -15.90
N PRO A 83 15.30 -4.88 -15.32
CA PRO A 83 14.96 -5.33 -13.98
C PRO A 83 15.22 -4.29 -12.88
N LYS A 84 16.17 -3.36 -13.07
CA LYS A 84 16.46 -2.26 -12.13
C LYS A 84 15.96 -0.89 -12.61
N GLY A 85 15.18 -0.87 -13.68
CA GLY A 85 14.69 0.35 -14.33
C GLY A 85 15.82 1.27 -14.82
N ASP A 86 16.97 0.69 -15.18
CA ASP A 86 18.11 1.33 -15.83
C ASP A 86 18.26 0.81 -17.28
N ASP A 87 19.33 1.18 -17.97
CA ASP A 87 19.51 0.87 -19.40
C ASP A 87 19.83 -0.62 -19.67
N ARG A 88 19.98 -1.45 -18.63
CA ARG A 88 20.22 -2.88 -18.80
C ARG A 88 18.93 -3.59 -19.08
N GLU A 89 18.78 -4.05 -20.31
CA GLU A 89 17.58 -4.72 -20.78
C GLU A 89 17.81 -6.19 -21.12
N VAL A 90 16.75 -6.97 -20.91
CA VAL A 90 16.63 -8.38 -21.26
C VAL A 90 15.57 -8.48 -22.34
N ASP A 91 15.97 -8.88 -23.53
CA ASP A 91 15.05 -9.21 -24.62
C ASP A 91 14.33 -10.53 -24.29
N VAL A 92 13.03 -10.45 -24.05
CA VAL A 92 12.22 -11.60 -23.63
C VAL A 92 12.12 -12.64 -24.73
N PHE A 93 12.05 -12.20 -25.99
CA PHE A 93 11.95 -13.10 -27.13
C PHE A 93 13.23 -13.93 -27.27
N ARG A 94 14.40 -13.27 -27.24
CA ARG A 94 15.70 -13.95 -27.29
C ARG A 94 15.91 -14.87 -26.10
N LEU A 95 15.55 -14.41 -24.88
CA LEU A 95 15.63 -15.24 -23.68
C LEU A 95 14.79 -16.52 -23.81
N VAL A 96 13.56 -16.44 -24.31
CA VAL A 96 12.71 -17.63 -24.49
C VAL A 96 13.30 -18.57 -25.54
N GLN A 97 13.86 -18.05 -26.63
CA GLN A 97 14.56 -18.86 -27.64
C GLN A 97 15.76 -19.60 -27.05
N GLU A 98 16.58 -18.93 -26.23
CA GLU A 98 17.70 -19.57 -25.52
C GLU A 98 17.24 -20.65 -24.56
N LEU A 99 16.15 -20.43 -23.82
CA LEU A 99 15.58 -21.43 -22.91
C LEU A 99 15.05 -22.64 -23.68
N HIS A 100 14.42 -22.44 -24.85
CA HIS A 100 14.02 -23.52 -25.75
C HIS A 100 15.21 -24.32 -26.26
N ALA A 101 16.31 -23.66 -26.65
CA ALA A 101 17.53 -24.33 -27.07
C ALA A 101 18.16 -25.18 -25.94
N ARG A 102 17.93 -24.79 -24.68
CA ARG A 102 18.33 -25.56 -23.47
C ARG A 102 17.33 -26.67 -23.09
N GLY A 103 16.30 -26.91 -23.91
CA GLY A 103 15.32 -27.97 -23.71
C GLY A 103 14.13 -27.61 -22.80
N LEU A 104 14.05 -26.37 -22.31
CA LEU A 104 12.88 -25.90 -21.57
C LEU A 104 11.75 -25.58 -22.54
N ARG A 105 10.51 -25.98 -22.24
CA ARG A 105 9.35 -25.73 -23.10
C ARG A 105 8.39 -24.74 -22.46
N THR A 106 7.69 -23.97 -23.28
CA THR A 106 6.56 -23.15 -22.82
C THR A 106 5.37 -24.01 -22.39
N PRO A 107 4.53 -23.53 -21.44
CA PRO A 107 4.54 -22.20 -20.82
C PRO A 107 5.65 -22.00 -19.76
N LEU A 108 6.30 -20.84 -19.78
CA LEU A 108 7.34 -20.44 -18.83
C LEU A 108 6.86 -19.26 -17.95
N LEU A 109 7.16 -19.30 -16.66
CA LEU A 109 6.95 -18.17 -15.74
C LEU A 109 8.29 -17.52 -15.42
N LEU A 110 8.55 -16.37 -16.05
CA LEU A 110 9.75 -15.58 -15.80
C LEU A 110 9.52 -14.65 -14.60
N ARG A 111 10.43 -14.70 -13.62
CA ARG A 111 10.39 -13.84 -12.43
C ARG A 111 11.62 -12.94 -12.42
N PHE A 112 11.40 -11.62 -12.41
CA PHE A 112 12.47 -10.63 -12.33
C PHE A 112 12.50 -10.03 -10.91
N LEU A 113 13.17 -10.71 -9.99
CA LEU A 113 13.21 -10.32 -8.58
C LEU A 113 13.92 -8.97 -8.33
N ASP A 114 14.85 -8.59 -9.21
CA ASP A 114 15.46 -7.25 -9.17
C ASP A 114 14.43 -6.11 -9.23
N ILE A 115 13.29 -6.32 -9.91
CA ILE A 115 12.19 -5.34 -9.95
C ILE A 115 11.65 -5.14 -8.53
N VAL A 116 11.53 -6.20 -7.74
CA VAL A 116 11.04 -6.12 -6.36
C VAL A 116 11.97 -5.25 -5.52
N GLY A 117 13.28 -5.50 -5.58
CA GLY A 117 14.27 -4.69 -4.88
C GLY A 117 14.22 -3.22 -5.28
N ASP A 118 14.15 -2.94 -6.59
CA ASP A 118 14.05 -1.58 -7.11
C ASP A 118 12.73 -0.88 -6.71
N ARG A 119 11.61 -1.62 -6.64
CA ARG A 119 10.33 -1.07 -6.13
C ARG A 119 10.38 -0.74 -4.65
N ILE A 120 11.01 -1.58 -3.83
CA ILE A 120 11.21 -1.31 -2.40
C ILE A 120 12.09 -0.07 -2.23
N GLU A 121 13.19 0.03 -2.99
CA GLU A 121 14.05 1.21 -2.99
C GLU A 121 13.26 2.46 -3.37
N ARG A 122 12.50 2.44 -4.47
CA ARG A 122 11.71 3.59 -4.95
C ARG A 122 10.61 4.05 -3.98
N LEU A 123 10.02 3.12 -3.22
CA LEU A 123 9.03 3.47 -2.18
C LEU A 123 9.69 4.17 -0.98
N ASN A 124 10.93 3.80 -0.66
CA ASN A 124 11.65 4.31 0.50
C ASN A 124 12.53 5.53 0.16
N VAL A 125 13.50 5.40 -0.76
CA VAL A 125 14.66 6.29 -0.96
C VAL A 125 14.58 7.16 -2.22
N ARG A 126 15.35 8.27 -2.17
CA ARG A 126 15.78 9.08 -3.32
C ARG A 126 17.06 8.48 -3.93
N ARG A 127 17.01 7.92 -5.15
CA ARG A 127 18.25 7.63 -5.88
C ARG A 127 19.04 8.94 -6.10
N ARG A 128 20.32 8.95 -5.70
CA ARG A 128 21.30 9.90 -6.22
C ARG A 128 21.74 9.37 -7.59
N GLY A 129 21.58 10.17 -8.66
CA GLY A 129 22.39 9.95 -9.88
C GLY A 129 21.71 9.75 -11.23
N SER A 130 20.41 10.00 -11.43
CA SER A 130 19.86 10.10 -12.79
C SER A 130 19.31 11.49 -13.05
N SER A 131 19.97 12.24 -13.93
CA SER A 131 19.70 13.65 -14.23
C SER A 131 18.47 13.90 -15.12
N ALA A 132 17.60 12.90 -15.31
CA ALA A 132 16.48 13.01 -16.25
C ALA A 132 15.17 12.35 -15.78
N ALA A 133 15.06 11.90 -14.52
CA ALA A 133 13.79 11.40 -14.01
C ALA A 133 12.89 12.57 -13.58
N PRO A 134 11.69 12.74 -14.17
CA PRO A 134 10.75 13.77 -13.76
C PRO A 134 10.47 13.71 -12.27
N LEU A 135 10.36 14.89 -11.68
CA LEU A 135 9.93 15.19 -10.31
C LEU A 135 8.71 14.33 -9.89
N GLY A 136 8.92 13.16 -9.26
CA GLY A 136 7.75 12.34 -8.89
C GLY A 136 7.93 11.05 -8.09
N LEU A 137 9.11 10.44 -7.98
CA LEU A 137 9.26 9.20 -7.20
C LEU A 137 10.16 9.40 -5.97
N LYS A 138 9.63 10.21 -5.03
CA LYS A 138 10.03 10.26 -3.62
C LYS A 138 8.75 10.03 -2.83
N ALA A 139 8.46 8.80 -2.40
CA ALA A 139 7.19 8.54 -1.72
C ALA A 139 7.26 8.95 -0.25
N PHE A 140 7.82 8.09 0.61
CA PHE A 140 7.72 8.32 2.06
C PHE A 140 8.86 9.14 2.66
N LEU A 141 10.14 8.82 2.42
CA LEU A 141 11.25 9.59 3.03
C LEU A 141 11.26 11.05 2.54
N GLY A 142 10.97 11.28 1.26
CA GLY A 142 10.88 12.66 0.75
C GLY A 142 9.71 13.45 1.32
N ALA A 143 8.59 12.78 1.64
CA ALA A 143 7.47 13.42 2.35
C ALA A 143 7.83 13.68 3.82
N ILE A 144 8.49 12.74 4.49
CA ILE A 144 8.97 12.89 5.87
C ILE A 144 9.91 14.09 6.00
N GLU A 145 10.89 14.22 5.11
CA GLU A 145 11.82 15.35 5.09
C GLU A 145 11.08 16.67 4.82
N ARG A 146 10.20 16.70 3.81
CA ARG A 146 9.46 17.90 3.43
C ARG A 146 8.53 18.42 4.54
N PHE A 147 7.91 17.53 5.29
CA PHE A 147 6.96 17.86 6.35
C PHE A 147 7.57 17.78 7.76
N GLU A 148 8.89 17.61 7.86
CA GLU A 148 9.65 17.51 9.11
C GLU A 148 9.05 16.49 10.10
N TYR A 149 8.53 15.38 9.56
CA TYR A 149 7.87 14.37 10.36
C TYR A 149 8.88 13.62 11.23
N GLN A 150 8.63 13.58 12.54
CA GLN A 150 9.57 13.02 13.52
C GLN A 150 9.52 11.49 13.63
N GLY A 151 8.54 10.85 12.99
CA GLY A 151 8.43 9.39 12.95
C GLY A 151 9.14 8.77 11.75
N ALA A 152 9.12 7.45 11.70
CA ALA A 152 9.72 6.69 10.60
C ALA A 152 8.64 5.96 9.79
N TYR A 153 8.87 5.85 8.48
CA TYR A 153 8.12 4.94 7.62
C TYR A 153 8.78 3.56 7.66
N ARG A 154 7.96 2.52 7.84
CA ARG A 154 8.37 1.12 7.74
C ARG A 154 7.34 0.38 6.90
N GLY A 155 7.73 -0.02 5.70
CA GLY A 155 6.86 -0.81 4.82
C GLY A 155 6.66 -2.22 5.38
N VAL A 156 5.45 -2.76 5.26
CA VAL A 156 5.15 -4.14 5.64
C VAL A 156 4.54 -4.85 4.44
N PHE A 157 5.11 -5.97 4.03
CA PHE A 157 4.64 -6.73 2.88
C PHE A 157 3.65 -7.82 3.31
N PRO A 158 2.38 -7.77 2.85
CA PRO A 158 1.37 -8.76 3.20
C PRO A 158 1.61 -10.08 2.46
N VAL A 159 1.96 -11.14 3.19
CA VAL A 159 2.11 -12.52 2.71
C VAL A 159 0.73 -13.16 2.64
N LYS A 160 -0.20 -12.55 1.90
CA LYS A 160 -1.57 -13.06 1.72
C LYS A 160 -1.60 -14.16 0.64
N PRO A 161 -2.51 -15.15 0.70
CA PRO A 161 -2.56 -16.19 -0.32
C PRO A 161 -3.19 -15.68 -1.61
N HIS A 162 -2.58 -16.10 -2.73
CA HIS A 162 -3.20 -16.09 -4.03
C HIS A 162 -4.34 -17.11 -4.04
N ALA A 163 -5.56 -16.67 -3.76
CA ALA A 163 -6.72 -17.51 -4.05
C ALA A 163 -6.80 -17.70 -5.57
N ARG A 164 -6.35 -18.85 -6.07
CA ARG A 164 -6.72 -19.33 -7.41
C ARG A 164 -8.23 -19.50 -7.40
N THR A 165 -8.97 -18.47 -7.82
CA THR A 165 -10.37 -18.59 -8.19
C THR A 165 -10.43 -18.46 -9.70
N ALA A 166 -11.02 -19.45 -10.36
CA ALA A 166 -11.03 -19.57 -11.81
C ALA A 166 -11.68 -18.39 -12.56
N ASN A 167 -12.34 -17.46 -11.87
CA ASN A 167 -12.98 -16.30 -12.48
C ASN A 167 -12.76 -15.03 -11.66
N VAL A 168 -11.93 -14.13 -12.19
CA VAL A 168 -11.86 -12.68 -11.92
C VAL A 168 -11.65 -12.28 -10.45
N ARG A 169 -10.42 -12.44 -9.93
CA ARG A 169 -9.86 -11.56 -8.89
C ARG A 169 -8.38 -11.28 -9.18
N PRO A 170 -7.86 -10.06 -8.92
CA PRO A 170 -6.45 -9.76 -9.15
C PRO A 170 -5.56 -10.61 -8.24
N PRO A 171 -4.29 -10.84 -8.61
CA PRO A 171 -3.34 -11.58 -7.78
C PRO A 171 -3.16 -10.88 -6.44
N GLN A 172 -3.59 -11.51 -5.35
CA GLN A 172 -3.28 -11.06 -3.99
C GLN A 172 -2.24 -11.99 -3.39
N CYS A 173 -0.98 -11.61 -3.55
CA CYS A 173 0.25 -12.09 -2.88
C CYS A 173 0.61 -13.59 -3.01
N ASN A 174 1.92 -13.85 -3.11
CA ASN A 174 2.49 -15.10 -3.59
C ASN A 174 3.33 -15.73 -2.47
N HIS A 175 3.04 -16.97 -2.07
CA HIS A 175 3.82 -17.75 -1.09
C HIS A 175 5.18 -18.23 -1.65
N ASP A 176 5.69 -17.53 -2.66
CA ASP A 176 6.94 -17.88 -3.31
C ASP A 176 8.10 -17.50 -2.39
N ARG A 177 8.88 -18.50 -2.02
CA ARG A 177 9.99 -18.37 -1.08
C ARG A 177 10.99 -17.32 -1.53
N ASP A 178 11.34 -17.31 -2.82
CA ASP A 178 12.35 -16.41 -3.37
C ASP A 178 11.86 -14.96 -3.36
N LEU A 179 10.57 -14.74 -3.66
CA LEU A 179 9.95 -13.43 -3.50
C LEU A 179 9.97 -12.95 -2.04
N ILE A 180 9.55 -13.78 -1.09
CA ILE A 180 9.53 -13.40 0.34
C ILE A 180 10.94 -13.10 0.83
N ARG A 181 11.92 -13.94 0.47
CA ARG A 181 13.33 -13.71 0.78
C ARG A 181 13.84 -12.39 0.19
N CYS A 182 13.55 -12.14 -1.09
CA CYS A 182 13.89 -10.90 -1.77
C CYS A 182 13.28 -9.66 -1.06
N MET A 183 12.02 -9.76 -0.61
CA MET A 183 11.36 -8.70 0.17
C MET A 183 12.06 -8.42 1.50
N VAL A 184 12.49 -9.47 2.21
CA VAL A 184 13.20 -9.34 3.49
C VAL A 184 14.60 -8.76 3.28
N GLU A 185 15.35 -9.27 2.31
CA GLU A 185 16.72 -8.84 2.01
C GLU A 185 16.77 -7.36 1.59
N HIS A 186 15.95 -6.95 0.61
CA HIS A 186 15.91 -5.56 0.15
C HIS A 186 15.15 -4.62 1.10
N GLY A 187 14.28 -5.18 1.95
CA GLY A 187 13.53 -4.43 2.96
C GLY A 187 14.34 -4.10 4.21
N ARG A 188 15.38 -4.89 4.53
CA ARG A 188 16.20 -4.75 5.74
C ARG A 188 16.79 -3.35 5.96
N PRO A 189 17.38 -2.67 4.96
CA PRO A 189 17.92 -1.31 5.13
C PRO A 189 16.87 -0.27 5.55
N TYR A 190 15.59 -0.54 5.28
CA TYR A 190 14.47 0.36 5.55
C TYR A 190 13.64 -0.06 6.77
N GLY A 191 14.04 -1.13 7.46
CA GLY A 191 13.27 -1.70 8.56
C GLY A 191 11.91 -2.24 8.12
N CYS A 192 11.79 -2.68 6.86
CA CYS A 192 10.57 -3.29 6.37
C CYS A 192 10.29 -4.63 7.09
N GLY A 193 9.01 -4.99 7.11
CA GLY A 193 8.52 -6.21 7.74
C GLY A 193 7.62 -7.04 6.85
N LEU A 194 7.09 -8.11 7.42
CA LEU A 194 6.10 -8.97 6.78
C LEU A 194 4.77 -8.90 7.56
N GLU A 195 3.67 -9.09 6.86
CA GLU A 195 2.34 -9.27 7.44
C GLU A 195 1.81 -10.64 7.08
N VAL A 196 1.16 -11.28 8.05
CA VAL A 196 0.55 -12.60 7.92
C VAL A 196 -0.89 -12.52 8.37
N GLY A 197 -1.78 -13.22 7.67
CA GLY A 197 -3.21 -13.31 7.93
C GLY A 197 -3.68 -14.72 8.33
N SER A 198 -2.79 -15.71 8.38
CA SER A 198 -3.13 -17.09 8.77
C SER A 198 -2.00 -17.83 9.48
N LYS A 199 -2.34 -18.89 10.22
CA LYS A 199 -1.35 -19.73 10.95
C LYS A 199 -0.31 -20.35 10.01
N ALA A 200 -0.73 -20.76 8.80
CA ALA A 200 0.16 -21.30 7.78
C ALA A 200 1.15 -20.24 7.24
N GLU A 201 0.68 -19.02 7.01
CA GLU A 201 1.54 -17.89 6.63
C GLU A 201 2.53 -17.54 7.73
N LEU A 202 2.09 -17.55 8.99
CA LEU A 202 2.96 -17.34 10.16
C LEU A 202 4.09 -18.38 10.20
N ALA A 203 3.77 -19.68 10.09
CA ALA A 203 4.77 -20.74 10.07
C ALA A 203 5.79 -20.56 8.93
N MET A 204 5.33 -20.17 7.75
CA MET A 204 6.20 -19.90 6.59
C MET A 204 7.11 -18.71 6.85
N VAL A 205 6.56 -17.59 7.33
CA VAL A 205 7.30 -16.36 7.59
C VAL A 205 8.31 -16.53 8.72
N MET A 206 7.98 -17.30 9.76
CA MET A 206 8.91 -17.67 10.83
C MET A 206 10.18 -18.32 10.27
N SER A 207 10.05 -19.22 9.29
CA SER A 207 11.21 -19.88 8.67
C SER A 207 12.13 -18.93 7.91
N VAL A 208 11.62 -17.78 7.45
CA VAL A 208 12.39 -16.77 6.71
C VAL A 208 12.96 -15.71 7.66
N LEU A 209 12.22 -15.36 8.72
CA LEU A 209 12.59 -14.32 9.66
C LEU A 209 13.47 -14.80 10.83
N ALA A 210 13.61 -16.11 11.03
CA ALA A 210 14.43 -16.67 12.11
C ALA A 210 15.87 -16.11 12.14
N ASP A 211 16.45 -15.83 10.97
CA ASP A 211 17.81 -15.31 10.83
C ASP A 211 17.88 -13.77 10.77
N VAL A 212 16.76 -13.07 11.00
CA VAL A 212 16.66 -11.61 10.89
C VAL A 212 16.11 -11.00 12.19
N PRO A 213 16.94 -10.93 13.26
CA PRO A 213 16.54 -10.31 14.51
C PRO A 213 16.06 -8.86 14.30
N GLY A 214 14.99 -8.48 14.99
CA GLY A 214 14.39 -7.15 14.88
C GLY A 214 13.51 -6.93 13.65
N ALA A 215 13.31 -7.94 12.81
CA ALA A 215 12.34 -7.86 11.71
C ALA A 215 10.93 -7.58 12.27
N ASN A 216 10.19 -6.69 11.58
CA ASN A 216 8.81 -6.39 11.97
C ASN A 216 7.88 -7.47 11.41
N LEU A 217 7.00 -8.00 12.26
CA LEU A 217 5.99 -8.97 11.87
C LEU A 217 4.62 -8.52 12.37
N ILE A 218 3.67 -8.33 11.45
CA ILE A 218 2.30 -7.95 11.77
C ILE A 218 1.38 -9.16 11.58
N CYS A 219 0.63 -9.51 12.62
CA CYS A 219 -0.19 -10.71 12.63
C CYS A 219 -1.68 -10.34 12.65
N ASN A 220 -2.34 -10.50 11.50
CA ASN A 220 -3.78 -10.26 11.27
C ASN A 220 -4.54 -11.59 11.09
N GLY A 221 -5.85 -11.49 10.81
CA GLY A 221 -6.69 -12.62 10.45
C GLY A 221 -7.25 -13.38 11.65
N TYR A 222 -7.70 -14.62 11.41
CA TYR A 222 -8.30 -15.45 12.45
C TYR A 222 -7.22 -16.08 13.33
N LYS A 223 -7.38 -15.98 14.65
CA LYS A 223 -6.38 -16.38 15.64
C LYS A 223 -7.00 -17.31 16.66
N ASP A 224 -6.42 -18.49 16.78
CA ASP A 224 -6.66 -19.45 17.87
C ASP A 224 -5.53 -19.33 18.91
N THR A 225 -5.62 -20.09 20.01
CA THR A 225 -4.60 -20.08 21.07
C THR A 225 -3.22 -20.47 20.54
N GLU A 226 -3.14 -21.46 19.65
CA GLU A 226 -1.89 -21.92 19.04
C GLU A 226 -1.24 -20.80 18.21
N TYR A 227 -2.02 -20.05 17.43
CA TYR A 227 -1.54 -18.88 16.71
C TYR A 227 -0.94 -17.85 17.68
N MET A 228 -1.59 -17.56 18.80
CA MET A 228 -1.06 -16.60 19.79
C MET A 228 0.27 -17.06 20.38
N GLU A 229 0.38 -18.34 20.74
CA GLU A 229 1.62 -18.95 21.22
C GLU A 229 2.74 -18.85 20.19
N MET A 230 2.46 -19.17 18.92
CA MET A 230 3.44 -19.03 17.83
C MET A 230 3.95 -17.60 17.68
N VAL A 231 3.08 -16.60 17.80
CA VAL A 231 3.51 -15.18 17.75
C VAL A 231 4.38 -14.83 18.96
N LEU A 232 4.09 -15.36 20.15
CA LEU A 232 4.92 -15.15 21.32
C LEU A 232 6.31 -15.80 21.15
N HIS A 233 6.38 -17.01 20.59
CA HIS A 233 7.66 -17.64 20.25
C HIS A 233 8.46 -16.84 19.22
N CYS A 234 7.81 -16.19 18.25
CA CYS A 234 8.51 -15.26 17.35
C CYS A 234 9.23 -14.15 18.14
N ARG A 235 8.61 -13.65 19.22
CA ARG A 235 9.20 -12.60 20.06
C ARG A 235 10.38 -13.11 20.88
N GLU A 236 10.35 -14.35 21.34
CA GLU A 236 11.50 -15.00 21.97
C GLU A 236 12.68 -15.13 21.01
N LEU A 237 12.40 -15.39 19.73
CA LEU A 237 13.41 -15.39 18.66
C LEU A 237 13.91 -13.98 18.27
N GLY A 238 13.48 -12.93 18.97
CA GLY A 238 13.90 -11.55 18.73
C GLY A 238 13.19 -10.89 17.54
N ILE A 239 12.13 -11.49 16.99
CA ILE A 239 11.29 -10.87 15.95
C ILE A 239 10.36 -9.87 16.64
N ASN A 240 10.23 -8.66 16.08
CA ASN A 240 9.28 -7.67 16.57
C ASN A 240 7.85 -8.01 16.07
N ALA A 241 7.28 -9.06 16.64
CA ALA A 241 5.96 -9.55 16.27
C ALA A 241 4.84 -8.85 17.08
N LEU A 242 3.83 -8.36 16.36
CA LEU A 242 2.67 -7.64 16.88
C LEU A 242 1.39 -8.37 16.48
N VAL A 243 0.59 -8.76 17.46
CA VAL A 243 -0.73 -9.35 17.23
C VAL A 243 -1.76 -8.22 17.10
N VAL A 244 -2.41 -8.13 15.95
CA VAL A 244 -3.46 -7.14 15.71
C VAL A 244 -4.81 -7.71 16.15
N MET A 245 -5.39 -7.10 17.18
CA MET A 245 -6.72 -7.43 17.68
C MET A 245 -7.78 -6.99 16.67
N GLU A 246 -8.52 -7.96 16.15
CA GLU A 246 -9.66 -7.80 15.25
C GLU A 246 -11.00 -8.07 15.97
N GLN A 247 -10.97 -8.79 17.09
CA GLN A 247 -12.11 -9.05 17.96
C GLN A 247 -11.73 -8.91 19.44
N TYR A 248 -12.63 -8.41 20.28
CA TYR A 248 -12.35 -8.19 21.71
C TYR A 248 -11.97 -9.49 22.45
N ALA A 249 -12.56 -10.62 22.06
CA ALA A 249 -12.28 -11.92 22.67
C ALA A 249 -10.83 -12.40 22.49
N GLU A 250 -10.14 -11.93 21.44
CA GLU A 250 -8.73 -12.28 21.18
C GLU A 250 -7.79 -11.78 22.27
N LEU A 251 -8.15 -10.69 22.95
CA LEU A 251 -7.32 -10.13 24.02
C LEU A 251 -7.13 -11.14 25.16
N GLY A 252 -8.21 -11.81 25.59
CA GLY A 252 -8.12 -12.80 26.66
C GLY A 252 -7.17 -13.94 26.28
N MET A 253 -7.36 -14.51 25.09
CA MET A 253 -6.51 -15.60 24.57
C MET A 253 -5.02 -15.22 24.54
N LEU A 254 -4.70 -14.00 24.11
CA LEU A 254 -3.32 -13.52 24.05
C LEU A 254 -2.71 -13.32 25.45
N LEU A 255 -3.48 -12.77 26.40
CA LEU A 255 -3.02 -12.56 27.77
C LEU A 255 -2.80 -13.88 28.52
N ASP A 256 -3.69 -14.85 28.33
CA ASP A 256 -3.56 -16.18 28.93
C ASP A 256 -2.32 -16.91 28.37
N ALA A 257 -2.13 -16.86 27.04
CA ALA A 257 -0.94 -17.43 26.41
C ALA A 257 0.35 -16.74 26.87
N SER A 258 0.34 -15.41 26.99
CA SER A 258 1.45 -14.61 27.48
C SER A 258 1.82 -14.96 28.93
N ALA A 259 0.83 -15.08 29.82
CA ALA A 259 1.06 -15.42 31.22
C ALA A 259 1.67 -16.83 31.37
N ARG A 260 1.21 -17.79 30.57
CA ARG A 260 1.73 -19.17 30.58
C ARG A 260 3.16 -19.27 30.04
N LEU A 261 3.48 -18.54 28.97
CA LEU A 261 4.82 -18.57 28.35
C LEU A 261 5.81 -17.60 29.02
N GLY A 262 5.34 -16.66 29.85
CA GLY A 262 6.20 -15.63 30.44
C GLY A 262 6.71 -14.59 29.44
N VAL A 263 6.14 -14.52 28.24
CA VAL A 263 6.58 -13.63 27.16
C VAL A 263 5.64 -12.43 27.08
N LYS A 264 6.21 -11.22 27.10
CA LYS A 264 5.43 -9.99 26.96
C LYS A 264 4.90 -9.84 25.52
N PRO A 265 3.59 -9.66 25.31
CA PRO A 265 3.00 -9.61 23.98
C PRO A 265 3.21 -8.22 23.34
N GLY A 266 3.32 -8.20 22.02
CA GLY A 266 3.15 -6.98 21.23
C GLY A 266 1.71 -6.90 20.74
N ILE A 267 1.00 -5.81 21.05
CA ILE A 267 -0.43 -5.68 20.77
C ILE A 267 -0.67 -4.52 19.78
N GLY A 268 -1.43 -4.82 18.73
CA GLY A 268 -2.04 -3.84 17.84
C GLY A 268 -3.56 -3.90 17.93
N ILE A 269 -4.23 -2.83 17.50
CA ILE A 269 -5.70 -2.77 17.41
C ILE A 269 -6.08 -2.45 15.98
N ARG A 270 -6.92 -3.28 15.36
CA ARG A 270 -7.57 -2.95 14.09
C ARG A 270 -8.81 -2.13 14.36
N ALA A 271 -8.82 -0.85 13.99
CA ALA A 271 -9.98 0.00 14.12
C ALA A 271 -10.97 -0.22 12.97
N LYS A 272 -12.26 -0.29 13.32
CA LYS A 272 -13.35 -0.27 12.35
C LYS A 272 -13.70 1.18 12.03
N LEU A 273 -13.32 1.61 10.83
CA LEU A 273 -13.60 2.96 10.34
C LEU A 273 -15.08 3.10 9.97
N THR A 274 -15.62 4.30 10.16
CA THR A 274 -16.99 4.70 9.82
C THR A 274 -17.10 5.24 8.41
N THR A 275 -16.00 5.74 7.84
CA THR A 275 -15.93 6.16 6.43
C THR A 275 -16.28 4.97 5.52
N GLN A 276 -17.40 5.08 4.78
CA GLN A 276 -17.87 4.07 3.85
C GLN A 276 -17.41 4.38 2.42
N HIS A 277 -16.88 3.37 1.72
CA HIS A 277 -16.56 3.48 0.29
C HIS A 277 -17.80 3.16 -0.55
N ARG A 278 -18.11 4.01 -1.54
CA ARG A 278 -19.05 3.67 -2.62
C ARG A 278 -18.27 2.97 -3.74
N GLY A 279 -18.21 1.64 -3.72
CA GLY A 279 -17.57 0.82 -4.76
C GLY A 279 -17.76 -0.68 -4.53
N HIS A 280 -17.36 -1.52 -5.50
CA HIS A 280 -17.49 -2.99 -5.44
C HIS A 280 -16.82 -3.66 -4.22
N TRP A 281 -16.00 -2.94 -3.45
CA TRP A 281 -15.26 -3.41 -2.27
C TRP A 281 -15.81 -2.88 -0.93
N GLY A 282 -16.97 -2.20 -0.94
CA GLY A 282 -17.60 -1.60 0.25
C GLY A 282 -17.99 -2.59 1.37
N SER A 283 -17.85 -3.90 1.16
CA SER A 283 -18.07 -4.92 2.20
C SER A 283 -16.83 -5.24 3.04
N THR A 284 -15.64 -4.75 2.66
CA THR A 284 -14.37 -4.99 3.39
C THR A 284 -13.93 -3.84 4.30
N SER A 285 -14.62 -2.70 4.23
CA SER A 285 -14.36 -1.48 5.00
C SER A 285 -15.69 -0.88 5.49
N GLY A 286 -15.67 -0.01 6.51
CA GLY A 286 -16.88 0.55 7.11
C GLY A 286 -17.47 -0.30 8.25
N ASP A 287 -18.57 0.15 8.85
CA ASP A 287 -19.24 -0.52 10.00
C ASP A 287 -19.80 -1.93 9.68
N LYS A 288 -19.79 -2.36 8.41
CA LYS A 288 -20.15 -3.72 7.96
C LYS A 288 -18.94 -4.66 7.76
N ALA A 289 -17.70 -4.20 7.95
CA ALA A 289 -16.52 -5.04 7.81
C ALA A 289 -16.54 -6.23 8.79
N LYS A 290 -16.05 -7.40 8.34
CA LYS A 290 -15.96 -8.64 9.13
C LYS A 290 -14.99 -8.55 10.31
N PHE A 291 -13.99 -7.68 10.21
CA PHE A 291 -12.89 -7.56 11.16
C PHE A 291 -12.73 -6.11 11.63
N GLY A 292 -12.26 -5.94 12.87
CA GLY A 292 -11.95 -4.65 13.47
C GLY A 292 -12.88 -4.28 14.61
N LEU A 293 -12.32 -3.59 15.59
CA LEU A 293 -12.97 -3.14 16.81
C LEU A 293 -13.70 -1.82 16.59
N LYS A 294 -14.93 -1.74 17.11
CA LYS A 294 -15.66 -0.48 17.25
C LYS A 294 -15.03 0.36 18.36
N ALA A 295 -15.27 1.68 18.36
CA ALA A 295 -14.72 2.60 19.36
C ALA A 295 -14.92 2.14 20.81
N ARG A 296 -16.12 1.62 21.14
CA ARG A 296 -16.42 1.06 22.48
C ARG A 296 -15.53 -0.14 22.86
N GLU A 297 -15.20 -0.98 21.89
CA GLU A 297 -14.36 -2.17 22.09
C GLU A 297 -12.89 -1.76 22.23
N ILE A 298 -12.45 -0.75 21.47
CA ILE A 298 -11.12 -0.15 21.62
C ILE A 298 -10.95 0.38 23.05
N VAL A 299 -11.92 1.14 23.56
CA VAL A 299 -11.91 1.64 24.95
C VAL A 299 -11.89 0.48 25.95
N ALA A 300 -12.65 -0.59 25.71
CA ALA A 300 -12.65 -1.78 26.56
C ALA A 300 -11.26 -2.45 26.59
N VAL A 301 -10.59 -2.61 25.44
CA VAL A 301 -9.22 -3.14 25.36
C VAL A 301 -8.26 -2.27 26.19
N VAL A 302 -8.30 -0.94 26.01
CA VAL A 302 -7.42 -0.02 26.76
C VAL A 302 -7.67 -0.11 28.26
N ASN A 303 -8.94 -0.12 28.69
CA ASN A 303 -9.30 -0.24 30.11
C ASN A 303 -8.83 -1.58 30.69
N ARG A 304 -8.95 -2.67 29.93
CA ARG A 304 -8.48 -3.99 30.36
C ARG A 304 -6.96 -4.02 30.51
N LEU A 305 -6.23 -3.57 29.49
CA LEU A 305 -4.77 -3.48 29.55
C LEU A 305 -4.28 -2.57 30.68
N ARG A 306 -5.03 -1.50 31.01
CA ARG A 306 -4.74 -0.65 32.17
C ARG A 306 -4.88 -1.39 33.49
N LYS A 307 -5.99 -2.11 33.68
CA LYS A 307 -6.24 -2.91 34.88
C LYS A 307 -5.13 -3.94 35.10
N ASP A 308 -4.68 -4.55 34.02
CA ASP A 308 -3.67 -5.61 34.04
C ASP A 308 -2.23 -5.05 34.00
N LYS A 309 -2.04 -3.72 34.00
CA LYS A 309 -0.74 -3.01 33.93
C LYS A 309 0.11 -3.36 32.69
N LEU A 310 -0.55 -3.60 31.56
CA LEU A 310 0.04 -3.99 30.27
C LEU A 310 -0.19 -2.96 29.15
N LEU A 311 -0.45 -1.69 29.50
CA LEU A 311 -0.68 -0.64 28.50
C LEU A 311 0.51 -0.42 27.56
N ASP A 312 1.73 -0.68 28.02
CA ASP A 312 2.93 -0.51 27.21
C ASP A 312 3.11 -1.59 26.13
N CYS A 313 2.32 -2.69 26.20
CA CYS A 313 2.21 -3.69 25.14
C CYS A 313 1.45 -3.16 23.91
N LEU A 314 0.57 -2.15 24.08
CA LEU A 314 -0.20 -1.57 22.97
C LEU A 314 0.67 -0.61 22.16
N GLN A 315 1.00 -1.02 20.94
CA GLN A 315 2.03 -0.36 20.13
C GLN A 315 1.58 0.02 18.71
N LEU A 316 0.43 -0.47 18.25
CA LEU A 316 -0.01 -0.28 16.87
C LEU A 316 -1.51 0.03 16.77
N LEU A 317 -1.85 1.07 16.02
CA LEU A 317 -3.19 1.26 15.46
C LEU A 317 -3.16 0.82 13.99
N HIS A 318 -4.05 -0.09 13.62
CA HIS A 318 -4.15 -0.65 12.28
C HIS A 318 -5.54 -0.38 11.69
N PHE A 319 -5.61 -0.22 10.37
CA PHE A 319 -6.86 -0.19 9.63
C PHE A 319 -6.59 -0.68 8.20
N HIS A 320 -7.65 -1.13 7.53
CA HIS A 320 -7.58 -1.57 6.14
C HIS A 320 -8.76 -0.98 5.37
N SER A 321 -8.47 -0.22 4.32
CA SER A 321 -9.48 0.42 3.47
C SER A 321 -9.84 -0.40 2.23
N GLY A 322 -9.25 -1.58 2.04
CA GLY A 322 -9.46 -2.44 0.87
C GLY A 322 -8.24 -2.47 -0.06
N SER A 323 -8.35 -3.27 -1.13
CA SER A 323 -7.31 -3.36 -2.18
C SER A 323 -7.68 -2.48 -3.38
N GLN A 324 -6.67 -2.04 -4.13
CA GLN A 324 -6.84 -1.26 -5.37
C GLN A 324 -7.70 0.01 -5.20
N ILE A 325 -7.27 0.90 -4.31
CA ILE A 325 -7.94 2.19 -4.11
C ILE A 325 -7.69 3.06 -5.35
N THR A 326 -8.75 3.35 -6.10
CA THR A 326 -8.67 4.11 -7.36
C THR A 326 -8.71 5.62 -7.15
N SER A 327 -9.15 6.08 -5.97
CA SER A 327 -9.33 7.50 -5.67
C SER A 327 -8.47 7.96 -4.51
N ILE A 328 -7.63 8.97 -4.75
CA ILE A 328 -6.81 9.61 -3.70
C ILE A 328 -7.67 10.30 -2.62
N ARG A 329 -8.90 10.69 -2.96
CA ARG A 329 -9.82 11.32 -1.99
C ARG A 329 -10.18 10.35 -0.87
N GLU A 330 -10.41 9.08 -1.21
CA GLU A 330 -10.74 8.03 -0.23
C GLU A 330 -9.58 7.81 0.73
N VAL A 331 -8.34 7.80 0.23
CA VAL A 331 -7.14 7.72 1.07
C VAL A 331 -7.10 8.88 2.06
N LYS A 332 -7.39 10.12 1.63
CA LYS A 332 -7.40 11.30 2.51
C LYS A 332 -8.47 11.22 3.60
N GLU A 333 -9.67 10.76 3.26
CA GLU A 333 -10.78 10.63 4.21
C GLU A 333 -10.46 9.57 5.28
N VAL A 334 -9.98 8.40 4.86
CA VAL A 334 -9.52 7.31 5.75
C VAL A 334 -8.38 7.76 6.65
N MET A 335 -7.38 8.46 6.11
CA MET A 335 -6.26 8.96 6.90
C MET A 335 -6.69 10.01 7.92
N ARG A 336 -7.67 10.87 7.59
CA ARG A 336 -8.21 11.86 8.55
C ARG A 336 -8.89 11.18 9.73
N GLU A 337 -9.76 10.23 9.47
CA GLU A 337 -10.44 9.47 10.53
C GLU A 337 -9.44 8.68 11.39
N SER A 338 -8.51 7.98 10.74
CA SER A 338 -7.52 7.14 11.44
C SER A 338 -6.55 7.96 12.28
N SER A 339 -6.14 9.15 11.79
CA SER A 339 -5.28 10.06 12.55
C SER A 339 -6.00 10.65 13.76
N PHE A 340 -7.30 10.94 13.64
CA PHE A 340 -8.13 11.37 14.77
C PHE A 340 -8.22 10.26 15.83
N LEU A 341 -8.54 9.02 15.42
CA LEU A 341 -8.57 7.87 16.33
C LEU A 341 -7.22 7.64 17.02
N TYR A 342 -6.11 7.75 16.28
CA TYR A 342 -4.77 7.66 16.84
C TYR A 342 -4.52 8.73 17.90
N ALA A 343 -4.85 9.99 17.61
CA ALA A 343 -4.67 11.09 18.56
C ALA A 343 -5.47 10.88 19.86
N GLU A 344 -6.72 10.44 19.76
CA GLU A 344 -7.56 10.14 20.93
C GLU A 344 -7.05 8.93 21.72
N LEU A 345 -6.58 7.89 21.03
CA LEU A 345 -5.95 6.73 21.67
C LEU A 345 -4.68 7.13 22.43
N VAL A 346 -3.84 7.96 21.82
CA VAL A 346 -2.62 8.51 22.45
C VAL A 346 -2.99 9.36 23.65
N LYS A 347 -3.99 10.24 23.59
CA LYS A 347 -4.42 11.03 24.77
C LYS A 347 -4.87 10.14 25.93
N THR A 348 -5.63 9.09 25.62
CA THR A 348 -6.20 8.16 26.62
C THR A 348 -5.13 7.26 27.27
N THR A 349 -4.00 7.05 26.59
CA THR A 349 -2.88 6.21 27.04
C THR A 349 -1.70 7.03 27.61
N SER A 350 -1.45 8.23 27.07
CA SER A 350 -0.33 9.12 27.46
C SER A 350 -0.57 9.89 28.74
N SER A 351 -1.81 9.98 29.22
CA SER A 351 -2.07 10.40 30.61
C SER A 351 -1.50 9.42 31.64
N ILE A 352 -0.96 8.26 31.20
CA ILE A 352 -0.62 7.11 32.06
C ILE A 352 0.75 6.47 31.69
N LEU A 353 1.32 6.71 30.51
CA LEU A 353 2.67 6.24 30.15
C LEU A 353 3.71 7.37 30.34
N PRO A 354 4.87 7.11 30.97
CA PRO A 354 5.94 8.10 31.04
C PRO A 354 6.37 8.46 29.62
N ARG A 355 6.39 9.76 29.31
CA ARG A 355 6.91 10.28 28.04
C ARG A 355 8.29 9.65 27.82
N ARG A 356 8.48 8.91 26.71
CA ARG A 356 9.82 8.53 26.28
C ARG A 356 10.66 9.81 26.22
N PRO A 357 11.88 9.82 26.79
CA PRO A 357 12.75 10.99 26.69
C PRO A 357 12.90 11.33 25.21
N ARG A 358 12.77 12.62 24.89
CA ARG A 358 13.13 13.14 23.57
C ARG A 358 14.57 12.71 23.33
N ALA A 359 14.82 11.95 22.27
CA ALA A 359 16.19 11.73 21.81
C ALA A 359 16.71 13.11 21.36
N GLY A 360 17.63 13.69 22.14
CA GLY A 360 18.16 15.03 21.92
C GLY A 360 18.01 15.95 23.13
N ALA A 361 18.73 15.62 24.20
CA ALA A 361 19.35 16.58 25.10
C ALA A 361 20.84 16.23 25.15
#